data_AF-A0A2V9PV90-F1
#
_entry.id   AF-A0A2V9PV90-F1
#
_cell.length_a   1.000
_cell.length_b   1.000
_cell.length_c   1.000
_cell.angle_alpha   90.00
_cell.angle_beta   90.00
_cell.angle_gamma   90.00
#
_symmetry.space_group_name_H-M   'P 1'
#
loop_
_entity.id
_entity.type
_entity.pdbx_description
1 polymer ?
#
loop_
_entity_poly.entity_id
_entity_poly.type
_entity_poly.pdbx_seq_one_letter_code
_entity_poly.pdbx_strand_id
1 'polypeptide(L)'
;MKYAYLILTVMLSPFASSQAVTPVHGDSWITHIHRPFDQTSMGKSSGVYGPKAPMPRDWPPSPALNISPNSTGQKRTLSGADLYRFKCRGCHGLFGIGAPPEIHSVIDPVRATSAKLYVERMKKVGMDVNLNDATPLAKQARQALLERLHKGGTDMPPPDPHLSDNEVRSLLAYLRQLAAIPGAEKQQISIDEPPLRTGEHIVKSTCHICHGAVGHNPTPDEILKGQIPPLSTLTSRLTVNDFLTKVL
;
A
#
# COMPACT_ATOMS: atom_id res chain seq x y z
N MET A 1 -17.22 55.72 -37.87
CA MET A 1 -16.68 54.35 -38.07
C MET A 1 -16.86 53.59 -36.76
N LYS A 2 -17.80 52.62 -36.72
CA LYS A 2 -18.13 51.84 -35.51
C LYS A 2 -17.27 50.57 -35.52
N TYR A 3 -16.39 50.41 -34.52
CA TYR A 3 -15.67 49.16 -34.29
C TYR A 3 -16.56 48.21 -33.50
N ALA A 4 -16.96 47.10 -34.11
CA ALA A 4 -17.62 45.98 -33.45
C ALA A 4 -16.57 45.10 -32.78
N TYR A 5 -16.64 44.97 -31.46
CA TYR A 5 -15.84 44.00 -30.71
C TYR A 5 -16.52 42.62 -30.82
N LEU A 6 -15.85 41.69 -31.52
CA LEU A 6 -16.22 40.28 -31.53
C LEU A 6 -15.58 39.63 -30.29
N ILE A 7 -16.37 39.39 -29.24
CA ILE A 7 -15.92 38.64 -28.06
C ILE A 7 -15.96 37.15 -28.41
N LEU A 8 -14.78 36.57 -28.66
CA LEU A 8 -14.60 35.13 -28.79
C LEU A 8 -14.63 34.51 -27.39
N THR A 9 -15.76 33.92 -27.00
CA THR A 9 -15.87 33.09 -25.80
C THR A 9 -15.10 31.79 -26.02
N VAL A 10 -13.85 31.76 -25.56
CA VAL A 10 -13.09 30.51 -25.40
C VAL A 10 -13.79 29.72 -24.29
N MET A 11 -14.56 28.71 -24.69
CA MET A 11 -15.05 27.67 -23.78
C MET A 11 -13.83 26.92 -23.24
N LEU A 12 -13.36 27.31 -22.04
CA LEU A 12 -12.44 26.48 -21.26
C LEU A 12 -13.18 25.17 -20.95
N SER A 13 -12.88 24.14 -21.74
CA SER A 13 -13.13 22.77 -21.33
C SER A 13 -12.41 22.55 -20.00
N PRO A 14 -13.07 22.03 -18.96
CA PRO A 14 -12.37 21.67 -17.75
C PRO A 14 -11.45 20.50 -18.13
N PHE A 15 -10.15 20.79 -18.25
CA PHE A 15 -9.14 19.74 -18.30
C PHE A 15 -9.38 18.85 -17.09
N ALA A 16 -9.76 17.60 -17.36
CA ALA A 16 -9.76 16.54 -16.37
C ALA A 16 -8.42 16.62 -15.65
N SER A 17 -8.44 16.80 -14.33
CA SER A 17 -7.24 16.88 -13.52
C SER A 17 -6.36 15.67 -13.84
N SER A 18 -5.26 15.89 -14.57
CA SER A 18 -4.19 14.93 -14.72
C SER A 18 -3.74 14.59 -13.31
N GLN A 19 -4.17 13.45 -12.78
CA GLN A 19 -3.80 13.00 -11.45
C GLN A 19 -2.29 12.76 -11.48
N ALA A 20 -1.55 13.76 -11.00
CA ALA A 20 -0.10 13.77 -11.06
C ALA A 20 0.43 12.68 -10.15
N VAL A 21 0.86 11.57 -10.73
CA VAL A 21 1.68 10.59 -10.02
C VAL A 21 2.99 11.27 -9.65
N THR A 22 3.40 11.07 -8.41
CA THR A 22 4.63 11.66 -7.89
C THR A 22 5.78 10.65 -8.00
N PRO A 23 7.01 11.12 -8.27
CA PRO A 23 8.17 10.24 -8.27
C PRO A 23 8.38 9.63 -6.88
N VAL A 24 9.08 8.50 -6.87
CA VAL A 24 9.67 7.97 -5.64
C VAL A 24 10.90 8.82 -5.30
N HIS A 25 11.10 9.11 -4.01
CA HIS A 25 12.22 9.92 -3.54
C HIS A 25 12.93 9.28 -2.34
N GLY A 26 14.22 9.55 -2.21
CA GLY A 26 15.01 9.17 -1.05
C GLY A 26 15.37 7.69 -0.94
N ASP A 27 15.92 7.35 0.23
CA ASP A 27 16.35 5.99 0.57
C ASP A 27 15.16 5.04 0.72
N SER A 28 15.43 3.74 0.70
CA SER A 28 14.41 2.75 1.00
C SER A 28 13.95 2.83 2.46
N TRP A 29 12.79 2.26 2.73
CA TRP A 29 12.25 2.28 4.09
C TRP A 29 13.16 1.56 5.10
N ILE A 30 13.68 0.39 4.73
CA ILE A 30 14.56 -0.37 5.63
C ILE A 30 15.85 0.41 5.95
N THR A 31 16.37 1.17 4.99
CA THR A 31 17.52 2.06 5.20
C THR A 31 17.15 3.23 6.11
N HIS A 32 16.00 3.87 5.87
CA HIS A 32 15.52 4.99 6.68
C HIS A 32 15.40 4.64 8.17
N ILE A 33 14.93 3.43 8.48
CA ILE A 33 14.83 2.94 9.86
C ILE A 33 16.07 2.17 10.34
N HIS A 34 17.18 2.27 9.61
CA HIS A 34 18.48 1.67 9.95
C HIS A 34 18.42 0.16 10.19
N ARG A 35 17.63 -0.56 9.39
CA ARG A 35 17.52 -2.03 9.46
C ARG A 35 18.14 -2.68 8.23
N PRO A 36 19.09 -3.61 8.39
CA PRO A 36 19.64 -4.32 7.25
C PRO A 36 18.64 -5.37 6.73
N PHE A 37 18.70 -5.62 5.43
CA PHE A 37 17.73 -6.48 4.74
C PHE A 37 17.67 -7.90 5.31
N ASP A 38 18.79 -8.46 5.76
CA ASP A 38 18.85 -9.79 6.37
C ASP A 38 18.14 -9.87 7.74
N GLN A 39 18.03 -8.75 8.47
CA GLN A 39 17.45 -8.70 9.83
C GLN A 39 16.01 -8.19 9.90
N THR A 40 15.36 -7.94 8.77
CA THR A 40 13.97 -7.47 8.72
C THR A 40 13.02 -8.51 8.12
N SER A 41 11.77 -8.50 8.53
CA SER A 41 10.66 -9.24 7.90
C SER A 41 9.93 -8.43 6.81
N MET A 42 10.16 -7.10 6.75
CA MET A 42 9.46 -6.21 5.84
C MET A 42 9.81 -6.53 4.38
N GLY A 43 8.80 -6.48 3.51
CA GLY A 43 8.94 -6.75 2.07
C GLY A 43 9.25 -8.21 1.72
N LYS A 44 9.64 -9.05 2.70
CA LYS A 44 9.92 -10.50 2.50
C LYS A 44 8.67 -11.35 2.41
N SER A 45 7.50 -10.79 2.71
CA SER A 45 6.20 -11.43 2.41
C SER A 45 5.94 -11.61 0.90
N SER A 46 6.82 -11.09 0.05
CA SER A 46 6.85 -11.26 -1.41
C SER A 46 7.07 -12.69 -1.90
N GLY A 47 7.37 -13.67 -1.03
CA GLY A 47 7.17 -15.10 -1.36
C GLY A 47 5.71 -15.48 -1.69
N VAL A 48 4.78 -14.53 -1.59
CA VAL A 48 3.35 -14.65 -1.94
C VAL A 48 2.93 -13.63 -3.02
N TYR A 49 3.86 -12.85 -3.56
CA TYR A 49 3.62 -11.97 -4.71
C TYR A 49 4.35 -12.54 -5.91
N GLY A 50 3.59 -13.19 -6.79
CA GLY A 50 4.11 -13.95 -7.92
C GLY A 50 4.35 -15.44 -7.59
N PRO A 51 4.32 -16.32 -8.59
CA PRO A 51 4.59 -17.74 -8.46
C PRO A 51 6.00 -17.94 -7.93
N LYS A 52 6.19 -19.06 -7.24
CA LYS A 52 7.50 -19.51 -6.77
C LYS A 52 8.46 -19.47 -7.96
N ALA A 53 9.57 -18.73 -7.85
CA ALA A 53 10.57 -18.65 -8.90
C ALA A 53 10.93 -20.08 -9.36
N PRO A 54 10.71 -20.44 -10.64
CA PRO A 54 11.17 -21.72 -11.18
C PRO A 54 12.69 -21.77 -11.05
N MET A 55 13.25 -22.97 -10.87
CA MET A 55 14.70 -23.11 -10.91
C MET A 55 15.21 -22.72 -12.31
N PRO A 56 16.46 -22.24 -12.48
CA PRO A 56 16.98 -21.71 -13.75
C PRO A 56 16.86 -22.64 -14.97
N ARG A 57 16.56 -23.93 -14.75
CA ARG A 57 16.43 -24.96 -15.79
C ARG A 57 15.00 -25.09 -16.33
N ASP A 58 14.03 -24.45 -15.67
CA ASP A 58 12.60 -24.59 -15.95
C ASP A 58 12.00 -23.36 -16.62
N TRP A 59 12.80 -22.41 -17.12
CA TRP A 59 12.28 -21.22 -17.81
C TRP A 59 11.76 -21.64 -19.19
N PRO A 60 10.43 -21.74 -19.44
CA PRO A 60 9.96 -21.76 -20.81
C PRO A 60 10.22 -20.37 -21.42
N PRO A 61 10.45 -20.23 -22.74
CA PRO A 61 10.51 -18.90 -23.34
C PRO A 61 9.23 -18.15 -22.97
N SER A 62 9.36 -17.09 -22.16
CA SER A 62 8.21 -16.32 -21.68
C SER A 62 7.39 -15.88 -22.90
N PRO A 63 6.09 -16.20 -22.98
CA PRO A 63 5.27 -15.63 -24.03
C PRO A 63 5.34 -14.12 -23.88
N ALA A 64 5.74 -13.41 -24.94
CA ALA A 64 5.80 -11.97 -24.93
C ALA A 64 4.44 -11.44 -24.51
N LEU A 65 4.36 -10.83 -23.33
CA LEU A 65 3.16 -10.15 -22.89
C LEU A 65 3.01 -8.92 -23.78
N ASN A 66 2.15 -9.02 -24.80
CA ASN A 66 1.79 -7.89 -25.66
C ASN A 66 0.92 -6.90 -24.87
N ILE A 67 1.55 -6.18 -23.96
CA ILE A 67 0.91 -5.09 -23.23
C ILE A 67 0.95 -3.86 -24.12
N SER A 68 -0.23 -3.41 -24.56
CA SER A 68 -0.35 -2.15 -25.26
C SER A 68 0.07 -1.00 -24.33
N PRO A 69 1.02 -0.13 -24.72
CA PRO A 69 1.41 1.04 -23.92
C PRO A 69 0.26 2.03 -23.67
N ASN A 70 -0.89 1.84 -24.34
CA ASN A 70 -2.11 2.64 -24.19
C ASN A 70 -3.08 2.13 -23.11
N SER A 71 -2.67 1.24 -22.18
CA SER A 71 -3.52 0.78 -21.07
C SER A 71 -3.79 1.85 -19.98
N THR A 72 -3.56 3.12 -20.29
CA THR A 72 -3.63 4.27 -19.36
C THR A 72 -5.05 4.78 -19.11
N GLY A 73 -6.04 4.37 -19.91
CA GLY A 73 -7.38 5.01 -19.90
C GLY A 73 -8.40 4.44 -18.92
N GLN A 74 -8.40 3.12 -18.66
CA GLN A 74 -9.48 2.51 -17.88
C GLN A 74 -9.15 2.53 -16.38
N LYS A 75 -9.99 3.22 -15.59
CA LYS A 75 -9.93 3.16 -14.14
C LYS A 75 -10.04 1.72 -13.66
N ARG A 76 -9.32 1.41 -12.58
CA ARG A 76 -9.36 0.13 -11.90
C ARG A 76 -10.19 0.28 -10.63
N THR A 77 -11.20 -0.57 -10.50
CA THR A 77 -11.94 -0.69 -9.26
C THR A 77 -11.07 -1.41 -8.23
N LEU A 78 -10.73 -0.71 -7.15
CA LEU A 78 -9.94 -1.23 -6.03
C LEU A 78 -10.85 -1.44 -4.82
N SER A 79 -10.67 -2.57 -4.15
CA SER A 79 -11.28 -2.86 -2.86
C SER A 79 -10.38 -2.41 -1.70
N GLY A 80 -10.90 -2.41 -0.48
CA GLY A 80 -10.08 -2.19 0.72
C GLY A 80 -9.01 -3.28 0.90
N ALA A 81 -9.26 -4.49 0.39
CA ALA A 81 -8.30 -5.58 0.37
C ALA A 81 -7.11 -5.29 -0.57
N ASP A 82 -7.37 -4.64 -1.71
CA ASP A 82 -6.31 -4.20 -2.63
C ASP A 82 -5.46 -3.10 -2.00
N LEU A 83 -6.09 -2.10 -1.39
CA LEU A 83 -5.36 -1.06 -0.66
C LEU A 83 -4.52 -1.63 0.47
N TYR A 84 -5.04 -2.59 1.23
CA TYR A 84 -4.28 -3.29 2.26
C TYR A 84 -3.08 -4.05 1.68
N ARG A 85 -3.30 -4.75 0.57
CA ARG A 85 -2.26 -5.50 -0.16
C ARG A 85 -1.13 -4.57 -0.62
N PHE A 86 -1.46 -3.41 -1.17
CA PHE A 86 -0.50 -2.43 -1.67
C PHE A 86 0.23 -1.67 -0.56
N LYS A 87 -0.49 -1.29 0.51
CA LYS A 87 -0.02 -0.29 1.48
C LYS A 87 0.44 -0.86 2.82
N CYS A 88 -0.09 -2.01 3.23
CA CYS A 88 0.05 -2.49 4.60
C CYS A 88 0.71 -3.87 4.67
N ARG A 89 0.34 -4.77 3.77
CA ARG A 89 0.75 -6.19 3.80
C ARG A 89 2.26 -6.40 3.71
N GLY A 90 2.98 -5.48 3.06
CA GLY A 90 4.44 -5.53 2.97
C GLY A 90 5.13 -5.58 4.33
N CYS A 91 4.56 -4.90 5.34
CA CYS A 91 5.07 -4.91 6.71
C CYS A 91 4.19 -5.74 7.66
N HIS A 92 2.86 -5.54 7.62
CA HIS A 92 1.93 -6.15 8.58
C HIS A 92 1.51 -7.60 8.24
N GLY A 93 2.00 -8.15 7.12
CA GLY A 93 1.70 -9.51 6.68
C GLY A 93 0.29 -9.70 6.12
N LEU A 94 -0.07 -10.94 5.76
CA LEU A 94 -1.36 -11.23 5.12
C LEU A 94 -2.55 -10.96 6.06
N PHE A 95 -2.40 -11.30 7.34
CA PHE A 95 -3.48 -11.23 8.33
C PHE A 95 -3.42 -10.00 9.23
N GLY A 96 -2.50 -9.06 8.97
CA GLY A 96 -2.35 -7.84 9.77
C GLY A 96 -1.80 -8.06 11.17
N ILE A 97 -1.24 -9.24 11.45
CA ILE A 97 -0.66 -9.60 12.73
C ILE A 97 0.76 -9.02 12.93
N GLY A 98 1.38 -8.53 11.85
CA GLY A 98 2.76 -8.07 11.88
C GLY A 98 3.77 -9.21 11.99
N ALA A 99 4.95 -8.87 12.48
CA ALA A 99 6.06 -9.77 12.74
C ALA A 99 6.78 -9.30 14.02
N PRO A 100 6.22 -9.57 15.21
CA PRO A 100 6.80 -9.12 16.46
C PRO A 100 8.22 -9.68 16.70
N PRO A 101 9.10 -8.93 17.40
CA PRO A 101 8.86 -7.60 17.97
C PRO A 101 8.99 -6.46 16.96
N GLU A 102 9.43 -6.75 15.73
CA GLU A 102 9.75 -5.73 14.73
C GLU A 102 8.52 -4.96 14.23
N ILE A 103 7.48 -5.67 13.80
CA ILE A 103 6.26 -5.07 13.25
C ILE A 103 5.08 -5.44 14.13
N HIS A 104 4.43 -4.43 14.69
CA HIS A 104 3.23 -4.62 15.49
C HIS A 104 2.00 -4.99 14.65
N SER A 105 1.03 -5.62 15.31
CA SER A 105 -0.29 -5.93 14.78
C SER A 105 -1.05 -4.65 14.42
N VAL A 106 -1.59 -4.58 13.20
CA VAL A 106 -2.58 -3.55 12.83
C VAL A 106 -3.99 -3.96 13.27
N ILE A 107 -4.22 -5.25 13.50
CA ILE A 107 -5.55 -5.78 13.85
C ILE A 107 -5.96 -5.45 15.28
N ASP A 108 -5.05 -5.47 16.24
CA ASP A 108 -5.44 -5.22 17.63
C ASP A 108 -5.88 -3.76 17.88
N PRO A 109 -5.19 -2.74 17.33
CA PRO A 109 -5.71 -1.37 17.31
C PRO A 109 -7.08 -1.26 16.62
N VAL A 110 -7.32 -2.03 15.54
CA VAL A 110 -8.62 -2.03 14.86
C VAL A 110 -9.70 -2.65 15.75
N ARG A 111 -9.43 -3.76 16.44
CA ARG A 111 -10.38 -4.37 17.40
C ARG A 111 -10.73 -3.43 18.54
N ALA A 112 -9.77 -2.63 19.01
CA ALA A 112 -10.00 -1.62 20.04
C ALA A 112 -11.02 -0.54 19.61
N THR A 113 -11.30 -0.39 18.32
CA THR A 113 -12.35 0.53 17.82
C THR A 113 -13.78 0.03 18.01
N SER A 114 -13.99 -1.18 18.55
CA SER A 114 -15.29 -1.78 18.78
C SER A 114 -15.57 -1.95 20.28
N ALA A 115 -16.39 -1.07 20.84
CA ALA A 115 -16.83 -1.15 22.24
C ALA A 115 -17.49 -2.50 22.55
N LYS A 116 -18.28 -3.03 21.60
CA LYS A 116 -18.93 -4.35 21.73
C LYS A 116 -17.89 -5.48 21.87
N LEU A 117 -16.91 -5.54 20.97
CA LEU A 117 -15.86 -6.56 21.05
C LEU A 117 -15.01 -6.41 22.30
N TYR A 118 -14.73 -5.17 22.72
CA TYR A 118 -14.01 -4.90 23.95
C TYR A 118 -14.77 -5.46 25.15
N VAL A 119 -16.04 -5.09 25.34
CA VAL A 119 -16.89 -5.62 26.41
C VAL A 119 -16.98 -7.15 26.39
N GLU A 120 -17.19 -7.75 25.21
CA GLU A 120 -17.24 -9.21 25.06
C GLU A 120 -15.92 -9.88 25.49
N ARG A 121 -14.77 -9.28 25.18
CA ARG A 121 -13.46 -9.77 25.62
C ARG A 121 -13.27 -9.63 27.12
N MET A 122 -13.60 -8.48 27.69
CA MET A 122 -13.44 -8.21 29.12
C MET A 122 -14.31 -9.15 29.96
N LYS A 123 -15.55 -9.40 29.54
CA LYS A 123 -16.43 -10.38 30.19
C LYS A 123 -15.87 -11.80 30.16
N LYS A 124 -15.22 -12.22 29.07
CA LYS A 124 -14.59 -13.54 28.97
C LYS A 124 -13.42 -13.74 29.95
N VAL A 125 -12.78 -12.66 30.39
CA VAL A 125 -11.69 -12.71 31.39
C VAL A 125 -12.16 -12.33 32.80
N GLY A 126 -13.49 -12.30 33.04
CA GLY A 126 -14.08 -12.07 34.36
C GLY A 126 -14.15 -10.61 34.80
N MET A 127 -13.94 -9.66 33.89
CA MET A 127 -14.05 -8.22 34.18
C MET A 127 -15.45 -7.71 33.83
N ASP A 128 -16.09 -7.03 34.77
CA ASP A 128 -17.37 -6.36 34.53
C ASP A 128 -17.12 -4.96 33.95
N VAL A 129 -17.31 -4.84 32.64
CA VAL A 129 -17.21 -3.59 31.91
C VAL A 129 -18.50 -3.40 31.12
N ASN A 130 -19.11 -2.22 31.24
CA ASN A 130 -20.34 -1.90 30.51
C ASN A 130 -20.03 -1.13 29.21
N LEU A 131 -21.04 -1.02 28.34
CA LEU A 131 -20.90 -0.35 27.04
C LEU A 131 -20.70 1.17 27.16
N ASN A 132 -21.22 1.80 28.20
CA ASN A 132 -21.10 3.25 28.40
C ASN A 132 -19.64 3.64 28.66
N ASP A 133 -18.91 2.83 29.42
CA ASP A 133 -17.48 3.04 29.70
C ASP A 133 -16.60 2.66 28.49
N ALA A 134 -16.99 1.61 27.76
CA ALA A 134 -16.25 1.15 26.58
C ALA A 134 -16.38 2.09 25.36
N THR A 135 -17.48 2.82 25.24
CA THR A 135 -17.78 3.64 24.05
C THR A 135 -16.80 4.81 23.86
N PRO A 136 -16.48 5.63 24.88
CA PRO A 136 -15.46 6.67 24.79
C PRO A 136 -14.09 6.11 24.39
N LEU A 137 -13.68 4.98 24.97
CA LEU A 137 -12.40 4.32 24.67
C LEU A 137 -12.33 3.87 23.20
N ALA A 138 -13.40 3.25 22.71
CA ALA A 138 -13.49 2.82 21.31
C ALA A 138 -13.46 4.02 20.33
N LYS A 139 -14.08 5.14 20.71
CA LYS A 139 -14.04 6.39 19.93
C LYS A 139 -12.62 6.96 19.87
N GLN A 140 -11.91 7.00 21.00
CA GLN A 140 -10.52 7.45 21.05
C GLN A 140 -9.61 6.54 20.23
N ALA A 141 -9.76 5.21 20.36
CA ALA A 141 -9.02 4.24 19.57
C ALA A 141 -9.25 4.43 18.05
N ARG A 142 -10.49 4.73 17.65
CA ARG A 142 -10.82 5.02 16.25
C ARG A 142 -10.12 6.28 15.75
N GLN A 143 -10.09 7.35 16.56
CA GLN A 143 -9.40 8.59 16.19
C GLN A 143 -7.89 8.37 16.05
N ALA A 144 -7.28 7.66 16.99
CA ALA A 144 -5.85 7.33 16.94
C ALA A 144 -5.52 6.43 15.71
N LEU A 145 -6.38 5.46 15.40
CA LEU A 145 -6.21 4.63 14.21
C LEU A 145 -6.29 5.45 12.91
N LEU A 146 -7.28 6.33 12.79
CA LEU A 146 -7.40 7.21 11.62
C LEU A 146 -6.18 8.11 11.47
N GLU A 147 -5.72 8.71 12.57
CA GLU A 147 -4.51 9.53 12.54
C GLU A 147 -3.29 8.75 12.09
N ARG A 148 -3.11 7.51 12.59
CA ARG A 148 -2.04 6.61 12.17
C ARG A 148 -2.14 6.28 10.67
N LEU A 149 -3.35 6.02 10.15
CA LEU A 149 -3.58 5.77 8.72
C LEU A 149 -3.27 6.97 7.82
N HIS A 150 -3.36 8.20 8.33
CA HIS A 150 -3.04 9.41 7.55
C HIS A 150 -1.59 9.85 7.68
N LYS A 151 -0.99 9.68 8.87
CA LYS A 151 0.29 10.32 9.21
C LYS A 151 1.45 9.35 9.42
N GLY A 152 1.20 8.04 9.46
CA GLY A 152 2.26 7.14 9.92
C GLY A 152 2.49 7.27 11.42
N GLY A 153 3.61 6.75 11.89
CA GLY A 153 4.14 6.80 13.26
C GLY A 153 5.65 6.84 13.28
N THR A 154 6.26 6.53 14.42
CA THR A 154 7.73 6.51 14.55
C THR A 154 8.38 5.55 13.55
N ASP A 155 7.96 4.28 13.56
CA ASP A 155 8.49 3.23 12.68
C ASP A 155 7.55 2.85 11.53
N MET A 156 6.37 3.46 11.48
CA MET A 156 5.41 3.26 10.39
C MET A 156 5.46 4.50 9.50
N PRO A 157 5.81 4.40 8.21
CA PRO A 157 5.95 5.57 7.37
C PRO A 157 4.60 6.29 7.23
N PRO A 158 4.60 7.63 7.04
CA PRO A 158 3.43 8.29 6.50
C PRO A 158 3.09 7.64 5.15
N PRO A 159 1.80 7.45 4.82
CA PRO A 159 1.45 6.95 3.51
C PRO A 159 1.98 7.91 2.44
N ASP A 160 2.92 7.42 1.64
CA ASP A 160 3.33 8.03 0.39
C ASP A 160 3.00 7.04 -0.74
N PRO A 161 2.15 7.40 -1.70
CA PRO A 161 1.41 8.66 -1.73
C PRO A 161 0.35 8.70 -0.62
N HIS A 162 -0.05 9.92 -0.21
CA HIS A 162 -1.12 10.10 0.77
C HIS A 162 -2.40 9.40 0.32
N LEU A 163 -3.06 8.71 1.24
CA LEU A 163 -4.37 8.10 1.00
C LEU A 163 -5.44 9.20 0.96
N SER A 164 -6.31 9.17 -0.05
CA SER A 164 -7.53 9.98 -0.09
C SER A 164 -8.53 9.51 0.97
N ASP A 165 -9.50 10.35 1.32
CA ASP A 165 -10.54 9.97 2.29
C ASP A 165 -11.34 8.73 1.83
N ASN A 166 -11.54 8.57 0.52
CA ASN A 166 -12.19 7.39 -0.05
C ASN A 166 -11.32 6.14 0.13
N GLU A 167 -10.02 6.25 -0.13
CA GLU A 167 -9.05 5.17 0.09
C GLU A 167 -8.98 4.79 1.57
N VAL A 168 -8.94 5.76 2.49
CA VAL A 168 -8.95 5.52 3.94
C VAL A 168 -10.24 4.83 4.38
N ARG A 169 -11.41 5.27 3.89
CA ARG A 169 -12.69 4.62 4.22
C ARG A 169 -12.73 3.18 3.73
N SER A 170 -12.28 2.93 2.50
CA SER A 170 -12.23 1.58 1.91
C SER A 170 -11.27 0.67 2.67
N LEU A 171 -10.05 1.15 2.94
CA LEU A 171 -9.05 0.43 3.74
C LEU A 171 -9.55 0.14 5.15
N LEU A 172 -10.15 1.12 5.83
CA LEU A 172 -10.67 0.94 7.18
C LEU A 172 -11.81 -0.08 7.23
N ALA A 173 -12.71 -0.08 6.24
CA ALA A 173 -13.76 -1.10 6.15
C ALA A 173 -13.16 -2.51 6.05
N TYR A 174 -12.15 -2.69 5.22
CA TYR A 174 -11.46 -3.98 5.10
C TYR A 174 -10.69 -4.36 6.38
N LEU A 175 -9.97 -3.44 7.00
CA LEU A 175 -9.28 -3.69 8.27
C LEU A 175 -10.26 -4.15 9.37
N ARG A 176 -11.45 -3.54 9.44
CA ARG A 176 -12.51 -3.95 10.36
C ARG A 176 -12.99 -5.37 10.07
N GLN A 177 -13.13 -5.74 8.81
CA GLN A 177 -13.47 -7.12 8.40
C GLN A 177 -12.36 -8.09 8.78
N LEU A 178 -11.10 -7.76 8.47
CA LEU A 178 -9.92 -8.56 8.80
C LEU A 178 -9.76 -8.75 10.31
N ALA A 179 -10.18 -7.76 11.09
CA ALA A 179 -10.22 -7.80 12.55
C ALA A 179 -11.40 -8.59 13.15
N ALA A 180 -12.28 -9.14 12.31
CA ALA A 180 -13.51 -9.81 12.69
C ALA A 180 -14.48 -8.93 13.49
N ILE A 181 -14.58 -7.64 13.14
CA ILE A 181 -15.60 -6.76 13.71
C ILE A 181 -16.97 -7.13 13.13
N PRO A 182 -17.97 -7.45 13.96
CA PRO A 182 -19.29 -7.84 13.48
C PRO A 182 -19.92 -6.79 12.55
N GLY A 183 -20.40 -7.23 11.38
CA GLY A 183 -21.07 -6.37 10.40
C GLY A 183 -20.12 -5.58 9.50
N ALA A 184 -18.80 -5.72 9.65
CA ALA A 184 -17.83 -5.00 8.81
C ALA A 184 -17.85 -5.47 7.35
N GLU A 185 -18.22 -6.73 7.08
CA GLU A 185 -18.39 -7.28 5.74
C GLU A 185 -19.45 -6.53 4.92
N LYS A 186 -20.45 -5.92 5.59
CA LYS A 186 -21.51 -5.12 4.95
C LYS A 186 -21.10 -3.67 4.70
N GLN A 187 -19.92 -3.26 5.17
CA GLN A 187 -19.40 -1.90 5.09
C GLN A 187 -18.33 -1.73 4.00
N GLN A 188 -18.07 -2.79 3.22
CA GLN A 188 -17.06 -2.73 2.17
C GLN A 188 -17.46 -1.75 1.08
N ILE A 189 -16.51 -0.89 0.70
CA ILE A 189 -16.68 0.07 -0.40
C ILE A 189 -15.52 -0.11 -1.37
N SER A 190 -15.82 0.03 -2.65
CA SER A 190 -14.82 0.06 -3.72
C SER A 190 -14.60 1.50 -4.19
N ILE A 191 -13.42 1.75 -4.75
CA ILE A 191 -13.04 3.03 -5.33
C ILE A 191 -12.52 2.80 -6.75
N ASP A 192 -12.68 3.79 -7.62
CA ASP A 192 -12.12 3.72 -8.97
C ASP A 192 -10.89 4.61 -9.08
N GLU A 193 -9.72 3.99 -9.22
CA GLU A 193 -8.44 4.70 -9.33
C GLU A 193 -7.85 4.55 -10.74
N PRO A 194 -7.19 5.59 -11.28
CA PRO A 194 -6.43 5.44 -12.51
C PRO A 194 -5.32 4.36 -12.38
N PRO A 195 -4.96 3.68 -13.48
CA PRO A 195 -3.85 2.72 -13.47
C PRO A 195 -2.54 3.30 -12.92
N LEU A 196 -2.25 4.56 -13.25
CA LEU A 196 -1.04 5.25 -12.77
C LEU A 196 -1.03 5.42 -11.25
N ARG A 197 -2.18 5.76 -10.65
CA ARG A 197 -2.36 5.85 -9.19
C ARG A 197 -2.23 4.48 -8.51
N THR A 198 -2.74 3.43 -9.13
CA THR A 198 -2.55 2.05 -8.66
C THR A 198 -1.06 1.67 -8.67
N GLY A 199 -0.35 1.99 -9.75
CA GLY A 199 1.10 1.78 -9.87
C GLY A 199 1.89 2.56 -8.82
N GLU A 200 1.51 3.81 -8.56
CA GLU A 200 2.12 4.65 -7.52
C GLU A 200 2.04 3.99 -6.13
N HIS A 201 0.88 3.46 -5.74
CA HIS A 201 0.73 2.71 -4.48
C HIS A 201 1.64 1.49 -4.41
N ILE A 202 1.69 0.71 -5.49
CA ILE A 202 2.52 -0.51 -5.54
C ILE A 202 4.00 -0.14 -5.40
N VAL A 203 4.49 0.81 -6.19
CA VAL A 203 5.91 1.16 -6.19
C VAL A 203 6.32 1.75 -4.85
N LYS A 204 5.59 2.77 -4.35
CA LYS A 204 5.97 3.50 -3.13
C LYS A 204 5.76 2.71 -1.85
N SER A 205 4.83 1.77 -1.81
CA SER A 205 4.52 1.03 -0.57
C SER A 205 4.88 -0.45 -0.60
N THR A 206 5.31 -0.99 -1.75
CA THR A 206 5.83 -2.37 -1.85
C THR A 206 7.31 -2.40 -2.27
N CYS A 207 7.67 -1.73 -3.37
CA CYS A 207 9.04 -1.80 -3.90
C CYS A 207 10.01 -0.93 -3.09
N HIS A 208 9.58 0.29 -2.73
CA HIS A 208 10.38 1.26 -1.99
C HIS A 208 10.62 0.85 -0.52
N ILE A 209 9.97 -0.21 -0.03
CA ILE A 209 10.35 -0.83 1.24
C ILE A 209 11.84 -1.19 1.22
N CYS A 210 12.28 -1.85 0.15
CA CYS A 210 13.63 -2.39 0.02
C CYS A 210 14.53 -1.55 -0.90
N HIS A 211 13.98 -1.08 -2.02
CA HIS A 211 14.75 -0.41 -3.07
C HIS A 211 14.74 1.11 -2.87
N GLY A 212 15.91 1.75 -2.78
CA GLY A 212 15.99 3.22 -2.80
C GLY A 212 15.50 3.79 -4.13
N ALA A 213 15.10 5.06 -4.16
CA ALA A 213 14.64 5.69 -5.40
C ALA A 213 15.76 5.76 -6.46
N VAL A 214 16.93 6.20 -6.02
CA VAL A 214 18.16 6.37 -6.80
C VAL A 214 19.36 5.85 -6.00
N GLY A 215 20.52 5.68 -6.63
CA GLY A 215 21.73 5.26 -5.93
C GLY A 215 22.71 4.49 -6.81
N HIS A 216 23.68 3.84 -6.16
CA HIS A 216 24.65 2.95 -6.79
C HIS A 216 23.95 1.77 -7.46
N ASN A 217 24.42 1.39 -8.64
CA ASN A 217 23.92 0.23 -9.37
C ASN A 217 24.81 -0.99 -9.07
N PRO A 218 24.48 -1.86 -8.10
CA PRO A 218 25.40 -2.89 -7.61
C PRO A 218 25.76 -3.95 -8.66
N THR A 219 27.02 -4.34 -8.72
CA THR A 219 27.47 -5.51 -9.48
C THR A 219 26.79 -6.80 -8.99
N PRO A 220 26.79 -7.89 -9.79
CA PRO A 220 26.27 -9.18 -9.34
C PRO A 220 26.85 -9.64 -7.99
N ASP A 221 28.16 -9.47 -7.77
CA ASP A 221 28.83 -9.83 -6.52
C ASP A 221 28.36 -8.99 -5.33
N GLU A 222 28.08 -7.70 -5.53
CA GLU A 222 27.53 -6.83 -4.49
C GLU A 222 26.08 -7.23 -4.13
N ILE A 223 25.28 -7.65 -5.11
CA ILE A 223 23.93 -8.17 -4.87
C ILE A 223 23.98 -9.47 -4.05
N LEU A 224 24.91 -10.38 -4.38
CA LEU A 224 25.12 -11.60 -3.60
C LEU A 224 25.52 -11.31 -2.15
N LYS A 225 26.16 -10.17 -1.90
CA LYS A 225 26.49 -9.67 -0.56
C LYS A 225 25.37 -8.87 0.10
N GLY A 226 24.19 -8.81 -0.52
CA GLY A 226 22.99 -8.20 0.04
C GLY A 226 22.75 -6.74 -0.36
N GLN A 227 23.51 -6.17 -1.29
CA GLN A 227 23.18 -4.84 -1.82
C GLN A 227 21.93 -4.87 -2.70
N ILE A 228 21.03 -3.91 -2.48
CA ILE A 228 19.76 -3.82 -3.19
C ILE A 228 19.87 -2.71 -4.24
N PRO A 229 19.64 -3.01 -5.53
CA PRO A 229 19.70 -1.99 -6.58
C PRO A 229 18.57 -0.96 -6.42
N PRO A 230 18.79 0.31 -6.75
CA PRO A 230 17.75 1.33 -6.67
C PRO A 230 16.73 1.19 -7.80
N LEU A 231 15.52 1.71 -7.59
CA LEU A 231 14.42 1.68 -8.55
C LEU A 231 14.77 2.35 -9.88
N SER A 232 15.60 3.40 -9.87
CA SER A 232 16.06 4.08 -11.09
C SER A 232 16.85 3.19 -12.06
N THR A 233 17.36 2.05 -11.59
CA THR A 233 18.14 1.10 -12.41
C THR A 233 17.33 -0.08 -12.91
N LEU A 234 16.03 -0.13 -12.61
CA LEU A 234 15.19 -1.29 -12.91
C LEU A 234 15.17 -1.61 -14.42
N THR A 235 14.97 -0.59 -15.26
CA THR A 235 14.86 -0.73 -16.72
C THR A 235 16.19 -0.94 -17.43
N SER A 236 17.32 -0.63 -16.80
CA SER A 236 18.64 -0.98 -17.32
C SER A 236 19.07 -2.40 -16.96
N ARG A 237 18.37 -3.03 -16.00
CA ARG A 237 18.64 -4.40 -15.54
C ARG A 237 17.68 -5.44 -16.07
N LEU A 238 16.43 -5.07 -16.28
CA LEU A 238 15.37 -5.97 -16.72
C LEU A 238 14.60 -5.30 -17.85
N THR A 239 14.29 -6.07 -18.90
CA THR A 239 13.25 -5.63 -19.82
C THR A 239 11.90 -5.63 -19.10
N VAL A 240 10.91 -4.92 -19.65
CA VAL A 240 9.54 -4.95 -19.12
C VAL A 240 9.00 -6.39 -19.04
N ASN A 241 9.31 -7.22 -20.05
CA ASN A 241 8.87 -8.62 -20.07
C ASN A 241 9.55 -9.47 -18.99
N ASP A 242 10.85 -9.26 -18.75
CA ASP A 242 11.57 -9.97 -17.68
C ASP A 242 11.03 -9.57 -16.31
N PHE A 243 10.76 -8.28 -16.12
CA PHE A 243 10.14 -7.78 -14.90
C PHE A 243 8.77 -8.41 -14.67
N LEU A 244 7.91 -8.41 -15.68
CA LEU A 244 6.57 -8.99 -15.59
C LEU A 244 6.61 -10.49 -15.31
N THR A 245 7.49 -11.24 -15.98
CA THR A 245 7.67 -12.68 -15.73
C THR A 245 8.12 -12.95 -14.30
N LYS A 246 8.93 -12.05 -13.72
CA LYS A 246 9.42 -12.21 -12.35
C LYS A 246 8.35 -11.98 -11.28
N VAL A 247 7.34 -11.15 -11.56
CA VAL A 247 6.34 -10.71 -10.56
C VAL A 247 4.94 -11.33 -10.75
N LEU A 248 4.68 -11.97 -11.89
CA LEU A 248 3.42 -12.63 -12.26
C LEU A 248 3.51 -14.14 -12.22
#